data_AF-A0A0F3GJF5-F1
#
_entry.id   AF-A0A0F3GJF5-F1
#
_cell.length_a   1.000
_cell.length_b   1.000
_cell.length_c   1.000
_cell.angle_alpha   90.00
_cell.angle_beta   90.00
_cell.angle_gamma   90.00
#
_symmetry.space_group_name_H-M   'P 1'
#
loop_
_entity.id
_entity.type
_entity.pdbx_description
1 polymer ?
#
loop_
_entity_poly.entity_id
_entity_poly.type
_entity_poly.pdbx_seq_one_letter_code
_entity_poly.pdbx_strand_id
1 'polypeptide(L)'
;MVEPNWNTFKAKFNGKEPSAFEWFCYLLFCKEYKRNIGIAGYKNHPGIEKSPIYENGEWVGFQAKFYETPLSTHEKDFISSIDTAKSRHPELTKILFYIHKDFGQHPTETEPGYKTKIETHAKNKGVSVEWKYNENFFKSPFVCVDNHHIARYFFSFDGSIIDFISGLRDHTEEILYWIHSEITFNGSTIKINRTNIIENLKANLKESPIVALSGEAGVGKTALIKDFHKEVKDKIPFFVFNATEFDILNVKELFKYYGGFTLSDLAKELPYEDEKYIVIDSAEKLLDIENQGVFKKFISDSLKDRWKIILTTKSIYLDGF
;
A
#
# COMPACT_ATOMS: atom_id res chain seq x y z
N MET A 1 8.50 -9.19 -0.52
CA MET A 1 9.58 -8.75 0.38
C MET A 1 10.31 -7.60 -0.31
N VAL A 2 10.66 -6.55 0.43
CA VAL A 2 11.49 -5.43 -0.06
C VAL A 2 12.70 -5.33 0.85
N GLU A 3 13.90 -5.45 0.28
CA GLU A 3 15.14 -5.29 1.02
C GLU A 3 15.53 -3.79 1.09
N PRO A 4 15.92 -3.26 2.26
CA PRO A 4 16.40 -1.90 2.39
C PRO A 4 17.65 -1.64 1.54
N ASN A 5 17.60 -0.62 0.69
CA ASN A 5 18.74 -0.15 -0.08
C ASN A 5 18.97 1.34 0.15
N TRP A 6 19.90 1.66 1.06
CA TRP A 6 20.20 3.05 1.42
C TRP A 6 20.82 3.86 0.28
N ASN A 7 21.41 3.24 -0.74
CA ASN A 7 21.88 3.95 -1.94
C ASN A 7 20.69 4.41 -2.81
N THR A 8 19.71 3.53 -3.02
CA THR A 8 18.45 3.90 -3.70
C THR A 8 17.72 4.99 -2.92
N PHE A 9 17.66 4.86 -1.60
CA PHE A 9 17.08 5.88 -0.72
C PHE A 9 17.74 7.26 -0.94
N LYS A 10 19.08 7.33 -0.86
CA LYS A 10 19.84 8.57 -1.09
C LYS A 10 19.57 9.15 -2.48
N ALA A 11 19.64 8.31 -3.52
CA ALA A 11 19.37 8.74 -4.89
C ALA A 11 17.94 9.29 -5.06
N LYS A 12 16.94 8.68 -4.41
CA LYS A 12 15.53 9.09 -4.49
C LYS A 12 15.26 10.43 -3.79
N PHE A 13 15.84 10.66 -2.62
CA PHE A 13 15.54 11.85 -1.80
C PHE A 13 16.53 13.00 -1.97
N ASN A 14 17.70 12.77 -2.57
CA ASN A 14 18.64 13.75 -3.12
C ASN A 14 18.75 15.07 -2.30
N GLY A 15 19.40 14.99 -1.15
CA GLY A 15 19.58 16.12 -0.22
C GLY A 15 18.45 16.31 0.79
N LYS A 16 17.40 15.49 0.73
CA LYS A 16 16.29 15.47 1.72
C LYS A 16 16.28 14.19 2.57
N GLU A 17 17.39 13.46 2.61
CA GLU A 17 17.52 12.17 3.27
C GLU A 17 17.17 12.19 4.76
N PRO A 18 17.62 13.18 5.57
CA PRO A 18 17.26 13.21 6.98
C PRO A 18 15.75 13.33 7.21
N SER A 19 15.07 14.22 6.48
CA SER A 19 13.62 14.41 6.59
C SER A 19 12.83 13.21 6.06
N ALA A 20 13.28 12.60 4.96
CA ALA A 20 12.66 11.39 4.45
C ALA A 20 12.84 10.20 5.41
N PHE A 21 14.00 10.12 6.08
CA PHE A 21 14.30 9.06 7.03
C PHE A 21 13.48 9.21 8.30
N GLU A 22 13.34 10.44 8.81
CA GLU A 22 12.42 10.76 9.90
C GLU A 22 11.00 10.32 9.58
N TRP A 23 10.51 10.66 8.38
CA TRP A 23 9.18 10.25 7.94
C TRP A 23 9.03 8.73 7.85
N PHE A 24 10.01 8.04 7.29
CA PHE A 24 10.01 6.58 7.23
C PHE A 24 9.94 5.94 8.63
N CYS A 25 10.78 6.39 9.55
CA CYS A 25 10.80 5.91 10.92
C CYS A 25 9.49 6.22 11.65
N TYR A 26 8.90 7.39 11.43
CA TYR A 26 7.60 7.77 11.99
C TYR A 26 6.48 6.81 11.53
N LEU A 27 6.43 6.47 10.24
CA LEU A 27 5.43 5.53 9.72
C LEU A 27 5.60 4.15 10.35
N LEU A 28 6.84 3.65 10.47
CA LEU A 28 7.13 2.37 11.11
C LEU A 28 6.80 2.38 12.60
N PHE A 29 7.12 3.46 13.32
CA PHE A 29 6.75 3.66 14.72
C PHE A 29 5.23 3.60 14.90
N CYS A 30 4.47 4.29 14.03
CA CYS A 30 3.00 4.22 14.07
C CYS A 30 2.48 2.80 13.87
N LYS A 31 3.10 2.02 12.97
CA LYS A 31 2.72 0.61 12.73
C LYS A 31 3.07 -0.27 13.93
N GLU A 32 4.25 -0.10 14.52
CA GLU A 32 4.75 -0.86 15.68
C GLU A 32 3.84 -0.67 16.90
N TYR A 33 3.41 0.57 17.14
CA TYR A 33 2.57 0.95 18.29
C TYR A 33 1.09 1.14 17.96
N LYS A 34 0.62 0.63 16.80
CA LYS A 34 -0.79 0.66 16.36
C LYS A 34 -1.44 2.06 16.39
N ARG A 35 -0.68 3.11 16.08
CA ARG A 35 -1.12 4.53 16.03
C ARG A 35 -1.60 4.90 14.62
N ASN A 36 -2.72 4.31 14.19
CA ASN A 36 -3.21 4.41 12.81
C ASN A 36 -3.64 5.82 12.38
N ILE A 37 -3.94 6.71 13.32
CA ILE A 37 -4.29 8.13 13.05
C ILE A 37 -3.11 9.08 13.27
N GLY A 38 -1.92 8.54 13.50
CA GLY A 38 -0.70 9.30 13.80
C GLY A 38 -0.59 9.74 15.25
N ILE A 39 0.46 10.51 15.53
CA ILE A 39 0.80 11.03 16.85
C ILE A 39 0.94 12.55 16.73
N ALA A 40 0.35 13.27 17.68
CA ALA A 40 0.47 14.72 17.74
C ALA A 40 1.94 15.15 17.85
N GLY A 41 2.34 16.16 17.08
CA GLY A 41 3.64 16.79 17.22
C GLY A 41 3.64 18.17 16.59
N TYR A 42 4.36 19.11 17.19
CA TYR A 42 4.61 20.42 16.57
C TYR A 42 5.74 20.32 15.55
N LYS A 43 5.75 21.23 14.56
CA LYS A 43 6.76 21.32 13.48
C LYS A 43 8.21 21.38 13.99
N ASN A 44 8.40 21.79 15.25
CA ASN A 44 9.69 21.82 15.95
C ASN A 44 9.52 21.21 17.35
N HIS A 45 9.29 19.89 17.47
CA HIS A 45 9.46 19.19 18.75
C HIS A 45 10.95 18.92 18.96
N PRO A 46 11.65 19.62 19.86
CA PRO A 46 13.08 19.43 20.02
C PRO A 46 13.30 18.28 20.99
N GLY A 47 14.21 17.37 20.65
CA GLY A 47 14.58 16.24 21.52
C GLY A 47 13.78 14.95 21.30
N ILE A 48 12.70 14.93 20.53
CA ILE A 48 12.03 13.73 19.98
C ILE A 48 11.19 14.16 18.78
N GLU A 49 10.93 13.30 17.80
CA GLU A 49 10.25 13.73 16.56
C GLU A 49 8.75 14.05 16.76
N LYS A 50 8.11 13.36 17.71
CA LYS A 50 6.67 13.47 18.05
C LYS A 50 6.47 13.38 19.56
N SER A 51 5.26 13.68 20.04
CA SER A 51 4.92 13.54 21.47
C SER A 51 5.17 12.11 21.95
N PRO A 52 5.64 11.89 23.19
CA PRO A 52 5.78 10.55 23.75
C PRO A 52 4.43 9.84 23.77
N ILE A 53 4.46 8.52 23.59
CA ILE A 53 3.28 7.66 23.77
C ILE A 53 3.42 6.85 25.06
N TYR A 54 2.30 6.54 25.70
CA TYR A 54 2.26 5.63 26.83
C TYR A 54 1.85 4.23 26.35
N GLU A 55 2.71 3.25 26.55
CA GLU A 55 2.51 1.85 26.13
C GLU A 55 3.08 0.90 27.19
N ASN A 56 2.31 -0.08 27.64
CA ASN A 56 2.76 -1.13 28.58
C ASN A 56 3.47 -0.62 29.85
N GLY A 57 3.06 0.54 30.37
CA GLY A 57 3.67 1.14 31.56
C GLY A 57 4.85 2.08 31.28
N GLU A 58 5.28 2.20 30.03
CA GLU A 58 6.43 3.02 29.62
C GLU A 58 5.98 4.24 28.81
N TRP A 59 6.67 5.37 29.02
CA TRP A 59 6.59 6.53 28.15
C TRP A 59 7.70 6.42 27.09
N VAL A 60 7.29 6.18 25.86
CA VAL A 60 8.17 5.90 24.72
C VAL A 60 8.22 7.11 23.80
N GLY A 61 9.43 7.61 23.54
CA GLY A 61 9.73 8.57 22.48
C GLY A 61 10.64 7.94 21.42
N PHE A 62 10.76 8.58 20.27
CA PHE A 62 11.74 8.16 19.26
C PHE A 62 12.49 9.34 18.64
N GLN A 63 13.66 9.02 18.09
CA GLN A 63 14.45 9.91 17.24
C GLN A 63 14.94 9.16 16.01
N ALA A 64 15.00 9.87 14.88
CA ALA A 64 15.56 9.35 13.64
C ALA A 64 16.86 10.09 13.32
N LYS A 65 17.98 9.38 13.22
CA LYS A 65 19.28 9.96 12.85
C LYS A 65 19.83 9.37 11.57
N PHE A 66 20.04 10.24 10.57
CA PHE A 66 20.65 9.90 9.30
C PHE A 66 22.03 10.56 9.19
N TYR A 67 23.10 9.80 9.39
CA TYR A 67 24.48 10.31 9.41
C TYR A 67 25.30 9.85 8.21
N GLU A 68 25.96 10.79 7.52
CA GLU A 68 26.92 10.45 6.45
C GLU A 68 28.26 9.97 7.02
N THR A 69 28.65 10.45 8.20
CA THR A 69 29.88 10.07 8.91
C THR A 69 29.69 8.86 9.83
N PRO A 70 30.78 8.22 10.31
CA PRO A 70 30.70 7.07 11.22
C PRO A 70 29.96 7.39 12.53
N LEU A 71 29.21 6.43 13.08
CA LEU A 71 28.45 6.62 14.32
C LEU A 71 29.33 7.02 15.53
N SER A 72 30.60 6.60 15.54
CA SER A 72 31.55 6.94 16.59
C SER A 72 31.82 8.44 16.72
N THR A 73 31.62 9.24 15.66
CA THR A 73 31.81 10.69 15.71
C THR A 73 30.61 11.44 16.30
N HIS A 74 29.49 10.74 16.54
CA HIS A 74 28.21 11.31 16.96
C HIS A 74 27.84 10.98 18.41
N GLU A 75 28.76 10.47 19.23
CA GLU A 75 28.50 10.16 20.65
C GLU A 75 27.87 11.35 21.39
N LYS A 76 28.41 12.55 21.20
CA LYS A 76 27.91 13.78 21.81
C LYS A 76 26.51 14.18 21.32
N ASP A 77 26.19 13.89 20.05
CA ASP A 77 24.89 14.22 19.47
C ASP A 77 23.78 13.37 20.10
N PHE A 78 24.05 12.08 20.34
CA PHE A 78 23.12 11.19 21.03
C PHE A 78 22.94 11.58 22.50
N ILE A 79 24.03 11.90 23.21
CA ILE A 79 23.98 12.38 24.60
C ILE A 79 23.14 13.66 24.71
N SER A 80 23.41 14.65 23.85
CA SER A 80 22.65 15.90 23.79
C SER A 80 21.18 15.67 23.45
N SER A 81 20.90 14.71 22.57
CA SER A 81 19.56 14.29 22.19
C SER A 81 18.79 13.72 23.38
N ILE A 82 19.41 12.83 24.17
CA ILE A 82 18.83 12.26 25.40
C ILE A 82 18.56 13.36 26.43
N ASP A 83 19.53 14.25 26.68
CA ASP A 83 19.38 15.34 27.63
C ASP A 83 18.22 16.27 27.25
N THR A 84 18.12 16.61 25.96
CA THR A 84 17.04 17.44 25.43
C THR A 84 15.68 16.74 25.57
N ALA A 85 15.62 15.45 25.21
CA ALA A 85 14.40 14.64 25.33
C ALA A 85 13.89 14.63 26.77
N LYS A 86 14.77 14.31 27.73
CA LYS A 86 14.40 14.18 29.14
C LYS A 86 14.06 15.52 29.80
N SER A 87 14.71 16.60 29.38
CA SER A 87 14.41 17.95 29.85
C SER A 87 12.99 18.39 29.45
N ARG A 88 12.59 18.09 28.21
CA ARG A 88 11.29 18.51 27.65
C ARG A 88 10.15 17.55 27.94
N HIS A 89 10.50 16.27 28.13
CA HIS A 89 9.58 15.20 28.45
C HIS A 89 10.12 14.42 29.66
N PRO A 90 10.00 14.97 30.88
CA PRO A 90 10.48 14.32 32.10
C PRO A 90 9.85 12.96 32.35
N GLU A 91 8.69 12.68 31.77
CA GLU A 91 7.96 11.42 31.84
C GLU A 91 8.63 10.29 31.06
N LEU A 92 9.47 10.58 30.05
CA LEU A 92 10.08 9.56 29.18
C LEU A 92 10.81 8.49 29.98
N THR A 93 10.51 7.23 29.71
CA THR A 93 11.21 6.07 30.29
C THR A 93 11.99 5.29 29.24
N LYS A 94 11.65 5.47 27.95
CA LYS A 94 12.31 4.81 26.83
C LYS A 94 12.47 5.74 25.62
N ILE A 95 13.64 5.69 24.97
CA ILE A 95 13.90 6.35 23.69
C ILE A 95 14.32 5.31 22.67
N LEU A 96 13.61 5.26 21.54
CA LEU A 96 14.00 4.50 20.36
C LEU A 96 14.87 5.38 19.45
N PHE A 97 16.10 4.96 19.18
CA PHE A 97 16.95 5.59 18.18
C PHE A 97 16.91 4.77 16.88
N TYR A 98 16.26 5.32 15.87
CA TYR A 98 16.34 4.80 14.51
C TYR A 98 17.58 5.35 13.81
N ILE A 99 18.44 4.45 13.33
CA ILE A 99 19.69 4.80 12.65
C ILE A 99 19.89 3.92 11.42
N HIS A 100 20.22 4.50 10.27
CA HIS A 100 20.37 3.70 9.04
C HIS A 100 21.67 2.90 8.97
N LYS A 101 22.63 3.18 9.87
CA LYS A 101 23.95 2.54 9.92
C LYS A 101 24.01 1.49 11.01
N ASP A 102 24.74 0.42 10.72
CA ASP A 102 25.04 -0.62 11.70
C ASP A 102 26.17 -0.21 12.63
N PHE A 103 26.10 -0.70 13.87
CA PHE A 103 27.24 -0.66 14.77
C PHE A 103 28.32 -1.62 14.25
N GLY A 104 29.58 -1.17 14.20
CA GLY A 104 30.70 -2.07 13.97
C GLY A 104 30.91 -2.98 15.18
N GLN A 105 31.46 -4.18 14.96
CA GLN A 105 31.87 -5.04 16.06
C GLN A 105 33.19 -4.52 16.67
N HIS A 106 33.29 -4.48 18.00
CA HIS A 106 34.55 -4.13 18.65
C HIS A 106 35.53 -5.32 18.54
N PRO A 107 36.85 -5.10 18.36
CA PRO A 107 37.80 -6.20 18.16
C PRO A 107 37.87 -7.22 19.31
N THR A 108 37.55 -6.81 20.54
CA THR A 108 37.65 -7.63 21.75
C THR A 108 36.36 -7.68 22.58
N GLU A 109 35.38 -6.82 22.27
CA GLU A 109 34.10 -6.74 22.97
C GLU A 109 32.97 -6.93 21.94
N THR A 110 31.79 -7.34 22.38
CA THR A 110 30.67 -7.53 21.44
C THR A 110 30.13 -6.20 20.92
N GLU A 111 30.23 -5.12 21.71
CA GLU A 111 29.60 -3.82 21.45
C GLU A 111 30.63 -2.67 21.46
N PRO A 112 30.47 -1.61 20.64
CA PRO A 112 31.37 -0.45 20.66
C PRO A 112 31.28 0.37 21.95
N GLY A 113 32.43 0.80 22.48
CA GLY A 113 32.48 1.59 23.71
C GLY A 113 31.65 2.90 23.69
N TYR A 114 31.52 3.57 22.54
CA TYR A 114 30.69 4.78 22.43
C TYR A 114 29.19 4.47 22.62
N LYS A 115 28.72 3.30 22.16
CA LYS A 115 27.33 2.86 22.34
C LYS A 115 27.05 2.63 23.83
N THR A 116 27.94 1.91 24.52
CA THR A 116 27.82 1.66 25.96
C THR A 116 27.81 2.96 26.78
N LYS A 117 28.61 3.96 26.39
CA LYS A 117 28.60 5.29 27.04
C LYS A 117 27.27 6.01 26.87
N ILE A 118 26.69 5.99 25.66
CA ILE A 118 25.39 6.59 25.38
C ILE A 118 24.30 5.91 26.23
N GLU A 119 24.28 4.58 26.26
CA GLU A 119 23.30 3.78 27.03
C GLU A 119 23.45 4.02 28.54
N THR A 120 24.68 4.11 29.03
CA THR A 120 24.97 4.43 30.44
C THR A 120 24.49 5.83 30.80
N HIS A 121 24.74 6.82 29.93
CA HIS A 121 24.25 8.19 30.12
C HIS A 121 22.72 8.23 30.18
N ALA A 122 22.03 7.56 29.25
CA ALA A 122 20.58 7.46 29.27
C ALA A 122 20.05 6.82 30.56
N LYS A 123 20.67 5.71 30.99
CA LYS A 123 20.29 5.02 32.23
C LYS A 123 20.44 5.93 33.45
N ASN A 124 21.51 6.71 33.53
CA ASN A 124 21.72 7.70 34.60
C ASN A 124 20.66 8.81 34.60
N LYS A 125 20.01 9.05 33.46
CA LYS A 125 18.87 9.97 33.33
C LYS A 125 17.52 9.29 33.57
N GLY A 126 17.50 8.01 33.93
CA GLY A 126 16.27 7.23 34.15
C GLY A 126 15.55 6.86 32.85
N VAL A 127 16.27 6.75 31.74
CA VAL A 127 15.74 6.41 30.42
C VAL A 127 16.48 5.20 29.85
N SER A 128 15.74 4.24 29.30
CA SER A 128 16.33 3.16 28.51
C SER A 128 16.45 3.57 27.03
N VAL A 129 17.52 3.12 26.38
CA VAL A 129 17.71 3.31 24.93
C VAL A 129 17.53 1.98 24.22
N GLU A 130 16.76 2.00 23.14
CA GLU A 130 16.64 0.88 22.21
C GLU A 130 17.04 1.34 20.82
N TRP A 131 17.94 0.59 20.18
CA TRP A 131 18.46 0.92 18.87
C TRP A 131 17.69 0.17 17.78
N LYS A 132 17.22 0.88 16.77
CA LYS A 132 16.58 0.34 15.58
C LYS A 132 17.48 0.64 14.38
N TYR A 133 18.29 -0.33 13.99
CA TYR A 133 19.30 -0.21 12.93
C TYR A 133 19.11 -1.25 11.84
N ASN A 134 20.02 -1.28 10.85
CA ASN A 134 19.79 -2.02 9.61
C ASN A 134 19.61 -3.53 9.87
N GLU A 135 20.58 -4.17 10.52
CA GLU A 135 20.55 -5.62 10.77
C GLU A 135 19.45 -6.06 11.75
N ASN A 136 19.10 -5.25 12.76
CA ASN A 136 18.13 -5.68 13.77
C ASN A 136 16.67 -5.27 13.49
N PHE A 137 16.45 -4.22 12.70
CA PHE A 137 15.11 -3.65 12.50
C PHE A 137 14.76 -3.44 11.03
N PHE A 138 15.55 -2.70 10.26
CA PHE A 138 15.14 -2.37 8.88
C PHE A 138 15.12 -3.60 7.96
N LYS A 139 15.96 -4.61 8.24
CA LYS A 139 15.93 -5.92 7.56
C LYS A 139 14.92 -6.92 8.14
N SER A 140 14.24 -6.58 9.23
CA SER A 140 13.32 -7.50 9.91
C SER A 140 12.08 -7.84 9.06
N PRO A 141 11.40 -8.99 9.33
CA PRO A 141 10.13 -9.30 8.69
C PRO A 141 9.06 -8.21 8.85
N PHE A 142 9.04 -7.53 10.00
CA PHE A 142 8.13 -6.41 10.26
C PHE A 142 8.25 -5.31 9.20
N VAL A 143 9.47 -4.96 8.78
CA VAL A 143 9.71 -3.93 7.76
C VAL A 143 9.63 -4.51 6.35
N CYS A 144 10.36 -5.59 6.09
CA CYS A 144 10.57 -6.14 4.74
C CYS A 144 9.36 -6.91 4.18
N VAL A 145 8.49 -7.43 5.04
CA VAL A 145 7.35 -8.30 4.66
C VAL A 145 6.02 -7.67 5.07
N ASP A 146 5.83 -7.41 6.36
CA ASP A 146 4.53 -6.95 6.88
C ASP A 146 4.24 -5.51 6.40
N ASN A 147 5.24 -4.63 6.48
CA ASN A 147 5.16 -3.23 6.05
C ASN A 147 5.90 -2.96 4.73
N HIS A 148 5.98 -3.96 3.86
CA HIS A 148 6.74 -3.86 2.61
C HIS A 148 6.24 -2.76 1.65
N HIS A 149 4.99 -2.33 1.75
CA HIS A 149 4.43 -1.20 0.98
C HIS A 149 5.09 0.14 1.39
N ILE A 150 5.29 0.36 2.70
CA ILE A 150 6.07 1.49 3.21
C ILE A 150 7.51 1.37 2.72
N ALA A 151 8.14 0.22 2.92
CA ALA A 151 9.53 0.00 2.50
C ALA A 151 9.72 0.23 1.00
N ARG A 152 8.79 -0.24 0.15
CA ARG A 152 8.83 -0.03 -1.30
C ARG A 152 8.85 1.45 -1.67
N TYR A 153 8.06 2.28 -0.99
CA TYR A 153 8.06 3.72 -1.24
C TYR A 153 9.43 4.35 -0.95
N PHE A 154 10.12 3.95 0.12
CA PHE A 154 11.41 4.56 0.49
C PHE A 154 12.61 3.94 -0.24
N PHE A 155 12.52 2.68 -0.68
CA PHE A 155 13.66 1.93 -1.23
C PHE A 155 13.53 1.51 -2.70
N SER A 156 12.44 1.89 -3.38
CA SER A 156 12.26 1.64 -4.81
C SER A 156 11.94 2.92 -5.60
N PHE A 157 12.29 2.91 -6.89
CA PHE A 157 11.81 3.89 -7.87
C PHE A 157 10.47 3.48 -8.50
N ASP A 158 9.93 2.32 -8.14
CA ASP A 158 8.62 1.88 -8.58
C ASP A 158 7.53 2.90 -8.21
N GLY A 159 6.45 2.89 -9.00
CA GLY A 159 5.22 3.60 -8.65
C GLY A 159 4.76 3.24 -7.23
N SER A 160 4.16 4.21 -6.55
CA SER A 160 3.50 4.00 -5.28
C SER A 160 2.24 3.15 -5.45
N ILE A 161 1.66 2.68 -4.34
CA ILE A 161 0.35 2.03 -4.43
C ILE A 161 -0.75 2.97 -4.95
N ILE A 162 -0.60 4.28 -4.74
CA ILE A 162 -1.51 5.27 -5.31
C ILE A 162 -1.40 5.25 -6.84
N ASP A 163 -0.18 5.18 -7.38
CA ASP A 163 0.06 5.09 -8.83
C ASP A 163 -0.50 3.78 -9.39
N PHE A 164 -0.39 2.67 -8.65
CA PHE A 164 -1.00 1.40 -9.02
C PHE A 164 -2.53 1.48 -9.10
N ILE A 165 -3.18 2.01 -8.05
CA ILE A 165 -4.63 2.16 -8.01
C ILE A 165 -5.10 3.12 -9.09
N SER A 166 -4.38 4.23 -9.31
CA SER A 166 -4.68 5.17 -10.40
C SER A 166 -4.56 4.50 -11.76
N GLY A 167 -3.49 3.74 -11.99
CA GLY A 167 -3.28 3.02 -13.25
C GLY A 167 -4.39 2.01 -13.56
N LEU A 168 -4.93 1.32 -12.55
CA LEU A 168 -6.09 0.44 -12.74
C LEU A 168 -7.38 1.21 -13.05
N ARG A 169 -7.57 2.41 -12.48
CA ARG A 169 -8.70 3.29 -12.80
C ARG A 169 -8.58 3.83 -14.23
N ASP A 170 -7.38 4.26 -14.62
CA ASP A 170 -7.11 4.76 -15.96
C ASP A 170 -7.33 3.66 -17.00
N HIS A 171 -6.84 2.44 -16.75
CA HIS A 171 -7.11 1.26 -17.59
C HIS A 171 -8.62 0.97 -17.75
N THR A 172 -9.37 1.09 -16.65
CA THR A 172 -10.82 0.93 -16.67
C THR A 172 -11.50 1.99 -17.55
N GLU A 173 -11.09 3.25 -17.41
CA GLU A 173 -11.59 4.34 -18.24
C GLU A 173 -11.17 4.14 -19.71
N GLU A 174 -9.97 3.66 -20.01
CA GLU A 174 -9.51 3.36 -21.38
C GLU A 174 -10.35 2.27 -22.07
N ILE A 175 -10.63 1.16 -21.36
CA ILE A 175 -11.51 0.09 -21.88
C ILE A 175 -12.90 0.66 -22.18
N LEU A 176 -13.46 1.43 -21.24
CA LEU A 176 -14.82 1.95 -21.36
C LEU A 176 -14.92 3.16 -22.29
N TYR A 177 -13.83 3.88 -22.55
CA TYR A 177 -13.81 5.12 -23.33
C TYR A 177 -14.44 4.91 -24.71
N TRP A 178 -14.02 3.85 -25.40
CA TRP A 178 -14.47 3.49 -26.75
C TRP A 178 -15.89 2.91 -26.83
N ILE A 179 -16.51 2.61 -25.68
CA ILE A 179 -17.87 2.06 -25.64
C ILE A 179 -18.89 3.20 -25.73
N HIS A 180 -19.64 3.24 -26.82
CA HIS A 180 -20.70 4.24 -27.00
C HIS A 180 -21.99 3.82 -26.26
N SER A 181 -22.34 4.51 -25.16
CA SER A 181 -23.62 4.28 -24.44
C SER A 181 -24.74 5.26 -24.81
N GLU A 182 -24.44 6.28 -25.61
CA GLU A 182 -25.36 7.32 -26.07
C GLU A 182 -24.97 7.82 -27.47
N ILE A 183 -25.93 8.41 -28.18
CA ILE A 183 -25.76 8.94 -29.53
C ILE A 183 -26.09 10.44 -29.50
N THR A 184 -25.20 11.28 -29.98
CA THR A 184 -25.48 12.71 -30.18
C THR A 184 -25.93 12.94 -31.62
N PHE A 185 -27.16 13.40 -31.82
CA PHE A 185 -27.73 13.68 -33.13
C PHE A 185 -28.47 15.02 -33.09
N ASN A 186 -28.13 15.95 -34.00
CA ASN A 186 -28.71 17.30 -34.08
C ASN A 186 -28.73 18.05 -32.74
N GLY A 187 -27.65 17.95 -31.95
CA GLY A 187 -27.55 18.59 -30.63
C GLY A 187 -28.40 17.93 -29.53
N SER A 188 -29.11 16.85 -29.84
CA SER A 188 -29.86 16.04 -28.88
C SER A 188 -29.11 14.75 -28.55
N THR A 189 -29.12 14.34 -27.29
CA THR A 189 -28.55 13.07 -26.84
C THR A 189 -29.64 12.01 -26.76
N ILE A 190 -29.48 10.94 -27.54
CA ILE A 190 -30.34 9.76 -27.53
C ILE A 190 -29.64 8.70 -26.69
N LYS A 191 -30.28 8.26 -25.60
CA LYS A 191 -29.76 7.22 -24.71
C LYS A 191 -30.85 6.20 -24.40
N ILE A 192 -30.50 4.92 -24.55
CA ILE A 192 -31.37 3.83 -24.11
C ILE A 192 -31.36 3.82 -22.58
N ASN A 193 -32.54 3.93 -21.97
CA ASN A 193 -32.67 3.85 -20.52
C ASN A 193 -32.39 2.40 -20.07
N ARG A 194 -31.35 2.23 -19.24
CA ARG A 194 -30.92 0.94 -18.67
C ARG A 194 -31.03 0.88 -17.15
N THR A 195 -31.65 1.89 -16.51
CA THR A 195 -31.69 2.03 -15.05
C THR A 195 -32.24 0.77 -14.37
N ASN A 196 -33.38 0.25 -14.83
CA ASN A 196 -33.97 -0.97 -14.24
C ASN A 196 -33.05 -2.19 -14.34
N ILE A 197 -32.25 -2.29 -15.41
CA ILE A 197 -31.31 -3.42 -15.59
C ILE A 197 -30.11 -3.25 -14.64
N ILE A 198 -29.62 -2.04 -14.46
CA ILE A 198 -28.55 -1.73 -13.49
C ILE A 198 -29.04 -1.98 -12.06
N GLU A 199 -30.27 -1.60 -11.72
CA GLU A 199 -30.88 -1.88 -10.41
C GLU A 199 -31.00 -3.39 -10.17
N ASN A 200 -31.45 -4.15 -11.17
CA ASN A 200 -31.50 -5.61 -11.09
C ASN A 200 -30.09 -6.21 -10.93
N LEU A 201 -29.10 -5.73 -11.68
CA LEU A 201 -27.71 -6.16 -11.54
C LEU A 201 -27.19 -5.92 -10.11
N LYS A 202 -27.41 -4.72 -9.55
CA LYS A 202 -27.06 -4.40 -8.16
C LYS A 202 -27.78 -5.29 -7.15
N ALA A 203 -29.05 -5.62 -7.37
CA ALA A 203 -29.80 -6.53 -6.51
C ALA A 203 -29.20 -7.94 -6.52
N ASN A 204 -28.91 -8.50 -7.70
CA ASN A 204 -28.24 -9.81 -7.83
C ASN A 204 -26.85 -9.81 -7.19
N LEU A 205 -26.10 -8.73 -7.31
CA LEU A 205 -24.78 -8.55 -6.67
C LEU A 205 -24.84 -8.44 -5.13
N LYS A 206 -26.03 -8.26 -4.53
CA LYS A 206 -26.22 -8.38 -3.08
C LYS A 206 -26.44 -9.83 -2.65
N GLU A 207 -27.00 -10.66 -3.52
CA GLU A 207 -27.32 -12.07 -3.24
C GLU A 207 -26.17 -13.02 -3.61
N SER A 208 -25.40 -12.67 -4.65
CA SER A 208 -24.28 -13.47 -5.14
C SER A 208 -23.03 -12.59 -5.35
N PRO A 209 -21.83 -13.07 -4.94
CA PRO A 209 -20.58 -12.37 -5.21
C PRO A 209 -20.16 -12.45 -6.69
N ILE A 210 -20.80 -13.30 -7.50
CA ILE A 210 -20.55 -13.39 -8.95
C ILE A 210 -21.88 -13.33 -9.69
N VAL A 211 -21.97 -12.45 -10.69
CA VAL A 211 -23.14 -12.32 -11.57
C VAL A 211 -22.69 -12.33 -13.02
N ALA A 212 -23.35 -13.15 -13.84
CA ALA A 212 -23.16 -13.15 -15.30
C ALA A 212 -24.20 -12.23 -15.97
N LEU A 213 -23.72 -11.23 -16.71
CA LEU A 213 -24.52 -10.39 -17.59
C LEU A 213 -24.46 -10.98 -19.01
N SER A 214 -25.52 -11.67 -19.41
CA SER A 214 -25.61 -12.34 -20.70
C SER A 214 -26.58 -11.68 -21.67
N GLY A 215 -26.41 -11.97 -22.96
CA GLY A 215 -27.23 -11.44 -24.03
C GLY A 215 -26.56 -11.61 -25.40
N GLU A 216 -27.29 -11.35 -26.48
CA GLU A 216 -26.76 -11.43 -27.84
C GLU A 216 -25.57 -10.47 -28.08
N ALA A 217 -24.83 -10.69 -29.16
CA ALA A 217 -23.79 -9.75 -29.58
C ALA A 217 -24.39 -8.37 -29.91
N GLY A 218 -23.74 -7.29 -29.47
CA GLY A 218 -24.16 -5.92 -29.78
C GLY A 218 -25.35 -5.37 -28.98
N VAL A 219 -25.96 -6.14 -28.06
CA VAL A 219 -27.10 -5.65 -27.24
C VAL A 219 -26.74 -4.58 -26.20
N GLY A 220 -25.45 -4.26 -26.06
CA GLY A 220 -24.97 -3.20 -25.17
C GLY A 220 -24.63 -3.65 -23.75
N LYS A 221 -24.17 -4.89 -23.54
CA LYS A 221 -23.70 -5.39 -22.24
C LYS A 221 -22.60 -4.50 -21.65
N THR A 222 -21.54 -4.25 -22.39
CA THR A 222 -20.44 -3.36 -21.95
C THR A 222 -20.89 -1.90 -21.82
N ALA A 223 -21.88 -1.45 -22.60
CA ALA A 223 -22.48 -0.12 -22.45
C ALA A 223 -23.26 0.01 -21.12
N LEU A 224 -23.92 -1.06 -20.67
CA LEU A 224 -24.53 -1.13 -19.34
C LEU A 224 -23.46 -1.06 -18.24
N ILE A 225 -22.35 -1.78 -18.39
CA ILE A 225 -21.21 -1.69 -17.47
C ILE A 225 -20.66 -0.26 -17.41
N LYS A 226 -20.51 0.42 -18.55
CA LYS A 226 -20.07 1.83 -18.60
C LYS A 226 -21.02 2.75 -17.84
N ASP A 227 -22.32 2.57 -18.02
CA ASP A 227 -23.34 3.36 -17.33
C ASP A 227 -23.30 3.07 -15.82
N PHE A 228 -23.16 1.81 -15.41
CA PHE A 228 -23.00 1.44 -14.00
C PHE A 228 -21.72 2.00 -13.38
N HIS A 229 -20.58 1.89 -14.06
CA HIS A 229 -19.31 2.49 -13.63
C HIS A 229 -19.48 4.00 -13.39
N LYS A 230 -20.10 4.74 -14.32
CA LYS A 230 -20.37 6.18 -14.17
C LYS A 230 -21.19 6.51 -12.92
N GLU A 231 -22.12 5.64 -12.51
CA GLU A 231 -22.95 5.88 -11.31
C GLU A 231 -22.17 5.75 -9.99
N VAL A 232 -21.05 5.01 -9.99
CA VAL A 232 -20.37 4.60 -8.74
C VAL A 232 -18.89 4.98 -8.65
N LYS A 233 -18.25 5.38 -9.75
CA LYS A 233 -16.78 5.53 -9.86
C LYS A 233 -16.11 6.45 -8.83
N ASP A 234 -16.83 7.46 -8.32
CA ASP A 234 -16.29 8.40 -7.34
C ASP A 234 -16.40 7.89 -5.88
N LYS A 235 -17.07 6.75 -5.68
CA LYS A 235 -17.43 6.23 -4.35
C LYS A 235 -17.02 4.80 -4.11
N ILE A 236 -16.94 3.99 -5.17
CA ILE A 236 -16.75 2.54 -5.08
C ILE A 236 -15.60 2.13 -6.00
N PRO A 237 -14.62 1.35 -5.51
CA PRO A 237 -13.62 0.76 -6.39
C PRO A 237 -14.28 -0.13 -7.44
N PHE A 238 -14.00 0.16 -8.71
CA PHE A 238 -14.59 -0.51 -9.85
C PHE A 238 -13.51 -0.69 -10.91
N PHE A 239 -13.14 -1.93 -11.20
CA PHE A 239 -12.10 -2.25 -12.17
C PHE A 239 -12.64 -3.13 -13.28
N VAL A 240 -12.30 -2.80 -14.53
CA VAL A 240 -12.71 -3.58 -15.71
C VAL A 240 -11.47 -4.20 -16.33
N PHE A 241 -11.57 -5.48 -16.71
CA PHE A 241 -10.57 -6.21 -17.47
C PHE A 241 -11.27 -6.91 -18.65
N ASN A 242 -10.64 -6.95 -19.81
CA ASN A 242 -11.04 -7.86 -20.87
C ASN A 242 -10.59 -9.27 -20.52
N ALA A 243 -11.42 -10.27 -20.83
CA ALA A 243 -11.07 -11.68 -20.65
C ALA A 243 -9.72 -12.07 -21.26
N THR A 244 -9.37 -11.51 -22.41
CA THR A 244 -8.10 -11.79 -23.12
C THR A 244 -6.86 -11.31 -22.37
N GLU A 245 -6.99 -10.40 -21.39
CA GLU A 245 -5.87 -9.96 -20.54
C GLU A 245 -5.38 -11.06 -19.59
N PHE A 246 -6.16 -12.13 -19.44
CA PHE A 246 -5.79 -13.30 -18.65
C PHE A 246 -5.00 -14.35 -19.44
N ASP A 247 -4.67 -14.09 -20.71
CA ASP A 247 -3.76 -14.91 -21.51
C ASP A 247 -2.29 -14.61 -21.15
N ILE A 248 -1.95 -14.94 -19.91
CA ILE A 248 -0.66 -14.66 -19.26
C ILE A 248 -0.21 -15.87 -18.44
N LEU A 249 1.09 -15.98 -18.16
CA LEU A 249 1.63 -17.15 -17.46
C LEU A 249 1.31 -17.15 -15.95
N ASN A 250 1.13 -15.97 -15.35
CA ASN A 250 0.81 -15.82 -13.95
C ASN A 250 0.13 -14.47 -13.65
N VAL A 251 -0.64 -14.40 -12.55
CA VAL A 251 -1.41 -13.22 -12.15
C VAL A 251 -0.57 -11.95 -11.96
N LYS A 252 0.74 -12.06 -11.62
CA LYS A 252 1.57 -10.87 -11.42
C LYS A 252 1.82 -10.10 -12.72
N GLU A 253 1.75 -10.79 -13.86
CA GLU A 253 1.92 -10.14 -15.17
C GLU A 253 0.78 -9.18 -15.50
N LEU A 254 -0.41 -9.39 -14.93
CA LEU A 254 -1.56 -8.50 -15.07
C LEU A 254 -1.24 -7.09 -14.54
N PHE A 255 -0.37 -6.98 -13.53
CA PHE A 255 -0.05 -5.71 -12.87
C PHE A 255 1.35 -5.19 -13.18
N LYS A 256 2.14 -5.88 -14.01
CA LYS A 256 3.56 -5.59 -14.21
C LYS A 256 3.84 -4.14 -14.64
N TYR A 257 2.93 -3.54 -15.41
CA TYR A 257 3.05 -2.17 -15.92
C TYR A 257 2.85 -1.11 -14.84
N TYR A 258 2.28 -1.50 -13.70
CA TYR A 258 2.05 -0.62 -12.56
C TYR A 258 3.07 -0.84 -11.43
N GLY A 259 4.05 -1.73 -11.62
CA GLY A 259 5.07 -2.11 -10.64
C GLY A 259 4.85 -3.51 -10.04
N GLY A 260 5.64 -3.86 -9.04
CA GLY A 260 5.61 -5.17 -8.38
C GLY A 260 4.43 -5.41 -7.43
N PHE A 261 3.23 -4.92 -7.76
CA PHE A 261 2.02 -5.01 -6.95
C PHE A 261 1.20 -6.27 -7.25
N THR A 262 0.33 -6.61 -6.30
CA THR A 262 -0.52 -7.80 -6.34
C THR A 262 -1.96 -7.47 -5.93
N LEU A 263 -2.89 -8.40 -6.19
CA LEU A 263 -4.26 -8.31 -5.67
C LEU A 263 -4.32 -8.12 -4.15
N SER A 264 -3.41 -8.76 -3.41
CA SER A 264 -3.35 -8.62 -1.95
C SER A 264 -2.96 -7.20 -1.53
N ASP A 265 -2.10 -6.53 -2.30
CA ASP A 265 -1.72 -5.14 -2.03
C ASP A 265 -2.93 -4.22 -2.25
N LEU A 266 -3.71 -4.47 -3.32
CA LEU A 266 -4.96 -3.77 -3.59
C LEU A 266 -5.99 -3.99 -2.46
N ALA A 267 -6.12 -5.21 -1.96
CA ALA A 267 -7.05 -5.56 -0.89
C ALA A 267 -6.68 -4.91 0.46
N LYS A 268 -5.38 -4.78 0.75
CA LYS A 268 -4.88 -4.13 1.98
C LYS A 268 -5.11 -2.63 2.03
N GLU A 269 -5.13 -1.97 0.87
CA GLU A 269 -5.32 -0.52 0.76
C GLU A 269 -6.80 -0.13 0.58
N LEU A 270 -7.64 -1.07 0.12
CA LEU A 270 -9.10 -0.92 0.04
C LEU A 270 -9.88 -1.80 1.06
N PRO A 271 -9.49 -1.91 2.35
CA PRO A 271 -10.12 -2.85 3.28
C PRO A 271 -11.44 -2.33 3.87
N TYR A 272 -11.72 -1.04 3.75
CA TYR A 272 -12.88 -0.36 4.35
C TYR A 272 -14.03 -0.08 3.36
N GLU A 273 -13.95 -0.58 2.15
CA GLU A 273 -15.01 -0.42 1.16
C GLU A 273 -16.02 -1.57 1.33
N ASP A 274 -17.24 -1.23 1.77
CA ASP A 274 -18.35 -2.18 1.94
C ASP A 274 -18.74 -2.86 0.61
N GLU A 275 -18.39 -2.23 -0.50
CA GLU A 275 -18.72 -2.69 -1.83
C GLU A 275 -17.59 -2.34 -2.80
N LYS A 276 -17.25 -3.29 -3.68
CA LYS A 276 -16.21 -3.13 -4.70
C LYS A 276 -16.38 -4.14 -5.82
N TYR A 277 -16.09 -3.72 -7.04
CA TYR A 277 -16.45 -4.46 -8.26
C TYR A 277 -15.24 -4.76 -9.15
N ILE A 278 -15.19 -5.99 -9.64
CA ILE A 278 -14.35 -6.37 -10.78
C ILE A 278 -15.27 -6.83 -11.91
N VAL A 279 -15.06 -6.30 -13.10
CA VAL A 279 -15.75 -6.74 -14.32
C VAL A 279 -14.77 -7.48 -15.20
N ILE A 280 -15.17 -8.65 -15.68
CA ILE A 280 -14.47 -9.39 -16.73
C ILE A 280 -15.34 -9.30 -17.98
N ASP A 281 -14.94 -8.44 -18.91
CA ASP A 281 -15.69 -8.22 -20.15
C ASP A 281 -15.34 -9.29 -21.19
N SER A 282 -16.36 -9.72 -21.95
CA SER A 282 -16.26 -10.77 -22.98
C SER A 282 -15.71 -12.09 -22.42
N ALA A 283 -16.24 -12.53 -21.27
CA ALA A 283 -15.82 -13.72 -20.55
C ALA A 283 -15.80 -14.97 -21.44
N GLU A 284 -16.66 -15.08 -22.47
CA GLU A 284 -16.63 -16.20 -23.42
C GLU A 284 -15.23 -16.51 -23.99
N LYS A 285 -14.36 -15.51 -24.10
CA LYS A 285 -12.99 -15.65 -24.61
C LYS A 285 -12.05 -16.38 -23.65
N LEU A 286 -12.41 -16.58 -22.38
CA LEU A 286 -11.60 -17.37 -21.45
C LEU A 286 -11.54 -18.85 -21.85
N LEU A 287 -12.51 -19.32 -22.64
CA LEU A 287 -12.50 -20.67 -23.21
C LEU A 287 -11.34 -20.87 -24.20
N ASP A 288 -10.86 -19.78 -24.81
CA ASP A 288 -9.80 -19.79 -25.81
C ASP A 288 -8.39 -19.64 -25.19
N ILE A 289 -8.30 -19.38 -23.87
CA ILE A 289 -7.04 -19.14 -23.17
C ILE A 289 -6.44 -20.46 -22.68
N GLU A 290 -5.16 -20.71 -23.00
CA GLU A 290 -4.47 -21.95 -22.65
C GLU A 290 -4.37 -22.17 -21.13
N ASN A 291 -4.08 -21.11 -20.38
CA ASN A 291 -3.84 -21.17 -18.94
C ASN A 291 -5.01 -20.64 -18.11
N GLN A 292 -6.14 -21.34 -18.15
CA GLN A 292 -7.31 -21.02 -17.31
C GLN A 292 -7.02 -21.04 -15.79
N GLY A 293 -5.92 -21.68 -15.36
CA GLY A 293 -5.51 -21.72 -13.96
C GLY A 293 -5.22 -20.31 -13.39
N VAL A 294 -4.70 -19.41 -14.21
CA VAL A 294 -4.43 -18.02 -13.82
C VAL A 294 -5.72 -17.28 -13.52
N PHE A 295 -6.70 -17.36 -14.42
CA PHE A 295 -8.01 -16.75 -14.22
C PHE A 295 -8.71 -17.31 -12.97
N LYS A 296 -8.74 -18.65 -12.81
CA LYS A 296 -9.33 -19.30 -11.62
C LYS A 296 -8.69 -18.81 -10.32
N LYS A 297 -7.37 -18.66 -10.30
CA LYS A 297 -6.65 -18.12 -9.15
C LYS A 297 -7.03 -16.65 -8.89
N PHE A 298 -7.06 -15.82 -9.92
CA PHE A 298 -7.45 -14.41 -9.81
C PHE A 298 -8.86 -14.25 -9.23
N ILE A 299 -9.83 -15.03 -9.72
CA ILE A 299 -11.21 -15.05 -9.18
C ILE A 299 -11.20 -15.50 -7.72
N SER A 300 -10.53 -16.60 -7.40
CA SER A 300 -10.47 -17.13 -6.03
C SER A 300 -9.88 -16.10 -5.05
N ASP A 301 -8.78 -15.44 -5.42
CA ASP A 301 -8.14 -14.43 -4.57
C ASP A 301 -9.02 -13.18 -4.44
N SER A 302 -9.67 -12.74 -5.53
CA SER A 302 -10.63 -11.63 -5.51
C SER A 302 -11.82 -11.89 -4.58
N LEU A 303 -12.37 -13.11 -4.59
CA LEU A 303 -13.50 -13.48 -3.72
C LEU A 303 -13.10 -13.53 -2.24
N LYS A 304 -11.89 -14.02 -1.90
CA LYS A 304 -11.37 -13.99 -0.52
C LYS A 304 -11.32 -12.57 0.04
N ASP A 305 -10.99 -11.62 -0.83
CA ASP A 305 -10.93 -10.20 -0.49
C ASP A 305 -12.29 -9.49 -0.63
N ARG A 306 -13.39 -10.23 -0.79
CA ARG A 306 -14.79 -9.75 -0.88
C ARG A 306 -15.08 -8.84 -2.08
N TRP A 307 -14.40 -9.05 -3.20
CA TRP A 307 -14.78 -8.42 -4.47
C TRP A 307 -16.06 -9.05 -5.03
N LYS A 308 -16.95 -8.20 -5.53
CA LYS A 308 -18.10 -8.62 -6.35
C LYS A 308 -17.68 -8.64 -7.81
N ILE A 309 -17.99 -9.73 -8.51
CA ILE A 309 -17.49 -10.01 -9.85
C ILE A 309 -18.65 -10.01 -10.84
N ILE A 310 -18.48 -9.29 -11.94
CA ILE A 310 -19.45 -9.23 -13.04
C ILE A 310 -18.78 -9.81 -14.27
N LEU A 311 -19.36 -10.86 -14.84
CA LEU A 311 -18.88 -11.46 -16.09
C LEU A 311 -19.82 -11.02 -17.21
N THR A 312 -19.33 -10.37 -18.27
CA THR A 312 -20.16 -10.18 -19.46
C THR A 312 -19.93 -11.34 -20.42
N THR A 313 -20.98 -11.92 -20.98
CA THR A 313 -20.84 -13.06 -21.91
C THR A 313 -21.95 -13.07 -22.97
N LYS A 314 -21.76 -13.78 -24.08
CA LYS A 314 -22.87 -14.02 -25.01
C LYS A 314 -23.71 -15.20 -24.53
N SER A 315 -25.03 -15.12 -24.73
CA SER A 315 -25.98 -16.13 -24.23
C SER A 315 -25.64 -17.57 -24.65
N ILE A 316 -25.11 -17.77 -25.86
CA ILE A 316 -24.73 -19.09 -26.37
C ILE A 316 -23.60 -19.77 -25.58
N TYR A 317 -22.80 -19.00 -24.83
CA TYR A 317 -21.70 -19.54 -24.02
C TYR A 317 -22.07 -19.71 -22.55
N LEU A 318 -23.32 -19.42 -22.16
CA LEU A 318 -23.73 -19.45 -20.76
C LEU A 318 -23.64 -20.86 -20.14
N ASP A 319 -23.99 -21.88 -20.92
CA ASP A 319 -23.95 -23.29 -20.47
C ASP A 319 -22.52 -23.85 -20.37
N GLY A 320 -21.55 -23.17 -20.99
CA GLY A 320 -20.13 -23.55 -20.97
C GLY A 320 -19.32 -22.88 -19.87
N PHE A 321 -19.95 -22.03 -19.03
CA PHE A 321 -19.30 -21.13 -18.08
C PHE A 321 -19.38 -21.57 -16.62
#